data_AF-D0NDN2-F1
#
_entry.id   AF-D0NDN2-F1
#
_cell.length_a   1.000
_cell.length_b   1.000
_cell.length_c   1.000
_cell.angle_alpha   90.00
_cell.angle_beta   90.00
_cell.angle_gamma   90.00
#
_symmetry.space_group_name_H-M   'P 1'
#
loop_
_entity.id
_entity.type
_entity.pdbx_description
1 polymer ?
#
loop_
_entity_poly.entity_id
_entity_poly.type
_entity_poly.pdbx_seq_one_letter_code
_entity_poly.pdbx_strand_id
1 'polypeptide(L)' 'MTSQYNRELTRFMSFKDGVTYSNDRVFTTAELLQVTPGHLCHWMHQQAYGDPEPTEDMKPVYWHSMTQR' A
#
# COMPACT_ATOMS: atom_id res chain seq x y z
N MET A 1 -8.98 4.69 -17.50
CA MET A 1 -8.50 4.11 -16.22
C MET A 1 -9.20 4.86 -15.10
N THR A 2 -9.81 4.13 -14.16
CA THR A 2 -10.73 4.66 -13.15
C THR A 2 -9.98 5.48 -12.09
N SER A 3 -10.61 6.54 -11.56
CA SER A 3 -10.01 7.42 -10.54
C SER A 3 -9.51 6.67 -9.30
N GLN A 4 -10.13 5.53 -8.98
CA GLN A 4 -9.74 4.67 -7.87
C GLN A 4 -8.34 4.05 -8.07
N TYR A 5 -8.01 3.58 -9.28
CA TYR A 5 -6.69 3.00 -9.56
C TYR A 5 -5.59 4.04 -9.34
N ASN A 6 -5.76 5.26 -9.87
CA ASN A 6 -4.79 6.34 -9.69
C ASN A 6 -4.64 6.74 -8.21
N ARG A 7 -5.75 6.77 -7.46
CA ARG A 7 -5.71 7.11 -6.04
C ARG A 7 -4.93 6.06 -5.22
N GLU A 8 -5.20 4.78 -5.45
CA GLU A 8 -4.49 3.71 -4.75
C GLU A 8 -3.02 3.61 -5.18
N LEU A 9 -2.73 3.83 -6.47
CA LEU A 9 -1.36 3.93 -6.98
C LEU A 9 -0.60 5.08 -6.32
N THR A 10 -1.23 6.26 -6.18
CA THR A 10 -0.63 7.43 -5.52
C THR A 10 -0.31 7.14 -4.05
N ARG A 11 -1.21 6.46 -3.33
CA ARG A 11 -0.96 6.03 -1.94
C ARG A 11 0.20 5.05 -1.85
N PHE A 12 0.23 4.06 -2.72
CA PHE A 12 1.31 3.07 -2.76
C PHE A 12 2.67 3.72 -3.04
N MET A 13 2.75 4.58 -4.07
CA MET A 13 3.99 5.28 -4.42
C MET A 13 4.42 6.24 -3.30
N SER A 14 3.46 6.90 -2.63
CA SER A 14 3.75 7.75 -1.46
C SER A 14 4.38 6.95 -0.31
N PHE A 15 3.87 5.74 -0.05
CA PHE A 15 4.44 4.82 0.94
C PHE A 15 5.85 4.36 0.53
N LYS A 16 6.04 3.95 -0.73
CA LYS A 16 7.32 3.46 -1.27
C LYS A 16 8.41 4.54 -1.19
N ASP A 17 8.10 5.76 -1.59
CA ASP A 17 9.08 6.84 -1.72
C ASP A 17 9.19 7.70 -0.45
N GLY A 18 8.29 7.50 0.53
CA GLY A 18 8.26 8.29 1.77
C GLY A 18 7.86 9.75 1.55
N VAL A 19 7.19 10.06 0.43
CA VAL A 19 6.78 11.42 0.05
C VAL A 19 5.28 11.49 -0.15
N THR A 20 4.69 12.68 0.00
CA THR A 20 3.28 12.88 -0.32
C THR A 20 3.13 13.41 -1.74
N TYR A 21 2.58 12.58 -2.62
CA TYR A 21 2.25 12.99 -3.99
C TYR A 21 0.88 13.67 -4.07
N SER A 22 0.70 14.55 -5.06
CA SER A 22 -0.63 15.08 -5.42
C SER A 22 -1.50 13.96 -6.00
N ASN A 23 -2.81 14.01 -5.78
CA ASN A 23 -3.77 13.07 -6.39
C ASN A 23 -3.80 13.13 -7.92
N ASP A 24 -3.34 14.24 -8.50
CA ASP A 24 -3.25 14.43 -9.95
C ASP A 24 -1.89 13.97 -10.52
N ARG A 25 -1.03 13.36 -9.69
CA ARG A 25 0.27 12.87 -10.11
C ARG A 25 0.09 11.74 -11.13
N VAL A 26 0.74 11.90 -12.27
CA VAL A 26 0.90 10.84 -13.26
C VAL A 26 2.30 10.26 -13.12
N PHE A 27 2.37 8.96 -12.82
CA PHE A 27 3.63 8.23 -12.73
C PHE A 27 4.08 7.78 -14.12
N THR A 28 5.36 7.94 -14.40
CA THR A 28 6.00 7.45 -15.62
C THR A 28 6.22 5.95 -15.54
N THR A 29 6.31 5.29 -16.70
CA THR A 29 6.63 3.84 -16.76
C THR A 29 7.94 3.51 -16.06
N ALA A 30 8.95 4.40 -16.14
CA ALA A 30 10.23 4.19 -15.47
C ALA A 30 10.10 4.16 -13.94
N GLU A 31 9.27 5.03 -13.35
CA GLU A 31 8.97 5.03 -11.91
C GLU A 31 8.24 3.74 -11.50
N LEU A 32 7.29 3.29 -12.32
CA LEU A 32 6.52 2.07 -12.06
C LEU A 32 7.38 0.79 -12.15
N LEU A 33 8.41 0.78 -13.01
CA LEU A 33 9.33 -0.34 -13.13
C LEU A 33 10.28 -0.49 -11.93
N GLN A 34 10.41 0.53 -11.08
CA GLN A 34 11.19 0.45 -9.83
C GLN A 34 10.41 -0.22 -8.69
N VAL A 35 9.14 -0.56 -8.92
CA VAL A 35 8.32 -1.27 -7.93
C VAL A 35 8.76 -2.72 -7.86
N THR A 36 9.19 -3.15 -6.66
CA THR A 36 9.58 -4.54 -6.39
C THR A 36 8.45 -5.26 -5.64
N PRO A 37 8.40 -6.61 -5.70
CA PRO A 37 7.47 -7.39 -4.88
C PRO A 37 7.59 -7.10 -3.37
N GLY A 38 8.78 -6.75 -2.88
CA GLY A 38 9.01 -6.37 -1.48
C GLY A 38 8.24 -5.10 -1.09
N HIS A 39 8.23 -4.08 -1.96
CA HIS A 39 7.44 -2.87 -1.72
C HIS A 39 5.94 -3.18 -1.60
N LEU A 40 5.42 -4.07 -2.45
CA LEU A 40 4.02 -4.50 -2.40
C LEU A 40 3.71 -5.26 -1.11
N CYS A 41 4.59 -6.17 -0.70
CA CYS A 41 4.43 -6.95 0.52
C CYS A 41 4.38 -6.04 1.75
N HIS A 42 5.35 -5.15 1.90
CA HIS A 42 5.39 -4.18 3.00
C HIS A 42 4.18 -3.23 2.98
N TRP A 43 3.74 -2.79 1.80
CA TRP A 43 2.55 -1.97 1.71
C TRP A 43 1.29 -2.71 2.14
N MET A 44 1.11 -3.96 1.71
CA MET A 44 0.00 -4.80 2.14
C MET A 44 0.03 -5.06 3.65
N HIS A 45 1.22 -5.28 4.22
CA HIS A 45 1.38 -5.39 5.66
C HIS A 45 1.02 -4.10 6.39
N GLN A 46 1.46 -2.94 5.89
CA GLN A 46 1.07 -1.64 6.44
C GLN A 46 -0.45 -1.45 6.43
N GLN A 47 -1.15 -1.90 5.38
CA GLN A 47 -2.62 -1.82 5.32
C GLN A 47 -3.31 -2.82 6.27
N ALA A 48 -2.74 -4.01 6.42
CA ALA A 48 -3.35 -5.09 7.20
C ALA A 48 -3.06 -4.98 8.70
N TYR A 49 -1.82 -4.70 9.08
CA TYR A 49 -1.30 -4.72 10.45
C TYR A 49 -0.98 -3.33 11.00
N GLY A 50 -0.90 -2.30 10.13
CA GLY A 50 -0.43 -0.97 10.52
C GLY A 50 1.10 -0.86 10.60
N ASP A 51 1.81 -1.93 10.26
CA ASP A 51 3.27 -2.04 10.30
C ASP A 51 3.76 -2.72 9.00
N PRO A 52 4.82 -2.22 8.34
CA PRO A 52 5.32 -2.80 7.10
C PRO A 52 6.09 -4.12 7.29
N GLU A 53 6.60 -4.37 8.50
CA GLU A 53 7.35 -5.55 8.92
C GLU A 53 6.72 -6.15 10.19
N PRO A 54 5.47 -6.67 10.08
CA PRO A 54 4.75 -7.20 11.22
C PRO A 54 5.43 -8.45 11.75
N THR A 55 5.41 -8.62 13.07
CA THR A 55 5.86 -9.87 13.70
C THR A 55 4.81 -10.97 13.55
N GLU A 56 5.19 -12.23 13.71
CA GLU A 56 4.26 -13.38 13.61
C GLU A 56 3.08 -13.28 14.59
N ASP A 57 3.25 -12.57 15.71
CA ASP A 57 2.24 -12.38 16.74
C ASP A 57 1.30 -11.19 16.48
N MET A 58 1.61 -10.32 15.51
CA MET A 58 0.78 -9.16 15.20
C MET A 58 -0.52 -9.61 14.53
N LYS A 59 -1.64 -9.15 15.09
CA LYS A 59 -2.97 -9.41 14.51
C LYS A 59 -3.32 -8.31 13.51
N PRO A 60 -3.94 -8.66 12.36
CA PRO A 60 -4.47 -7.67 11.44
C PRO A 60 -5.45 -6.72 12.14
N VAL A 61 -5.36 -5.43 11.82
CA VAL A 61 -6.20 -4.36 12.36
C VAL A 61 -7.69 -4.64 12.11
N TYR A 62 -8.04 -5.29 11.00
CA TYR A 62 -9.43 -5.64 10.65
C TYR A 62 -9.86 -7.07 11.08
N TRP A 63 -9.13 -7.73 11.98
CA TRP A 63 -9.46 -9.11 12.43
C TRP A 63 -10.89 -9.25 12.97
N HIS A 64 -11.49 -8.16 13.45
CA HIS A 64 -12.78 -8.13 14.14
C HIS A 64 -13.96 -8.31 13.17
N SER A 65 -13.72 -8.14 11.87
CA SER A 65 -14.77 -8.25 10.84
C SER A 65 -14.98 -9.69 10.35
N MET A 66 -14.08 -10.63 10.68
CA MET A 66 -14.18 -12.03 10.25
C MET A 66 -14.83 -12.96 11.29
N THR A 67 -15.10 -12.47 12.50
CA THR A 67 -15.69 -13.27 13.60
C THR A 67 -17.21 -13.11 13.76
N GLN A 68 -17.88 -12.46 12.80
CA GLN A 68 -19.34 -12.48 12.67
C GLN A 68 -19.74 -13.08 11.31
N ARG A 69 -19.63 -14.40 11.18
CA ARG A 69 -20.40 -15.20 10.22
C ARG A 69 -20.98 -16.40 10.93
#